data_AF-A0A2V5U7U0-F1
#
_entry.id   AF-A0A2V5U7U0-F1
#
_cell.length_a   1.000
_cell.length_b   1.000
_cell.length_c   1.000
_cell.angle_alpha   90.00
_cell.angle_beta   90.00
_cell.angle_gamma   90.00
#
_symmetry.space_group_name_H-M   'P 1'
#
loop_
_entity.id
_entity.type
_entity.pdbx_description
1 polymer ?
#
loop_
_entity_poly.entity_id
_entity_poly.type
_entity_poly.pdbx_seq_one_letter_code
_entity_poly.pdbx_strand_id
1 'polypeptide(L)'
;MTTKVATRISLPYEQICKKWNITRFEVFGSVLRNDFNRKRSDVDVLMTFAPGAVIGWDFFGLPDELEQIFGRPVDLSTRRSIEQSPNRIRKQAILESAQTVYEKDEELLVDLLSYAKLAVRRARGRSQDELIMDKDLQSLLIHPLLVIGEAAKNLSVEFR
;
A
#
# COMPACT_ATOMS: atom_id res chain seq x y z
N MET A 1 2.10 12.36 -8.14
CA MET A 1 3.43 12.02 -7.56
C MET A 1 3.34 12.26 -6.06
N THR A 2 2.85 11.27 -5.33
CA THR A 2 2.79 11.30 -3.87
C THR A 2 4.21 11.09 -3.37
N THR A 3 4.82 12.15 -2.83
CA THR A 3 6.14 12.03 -2.23
C THR A 3 6.01 11.11 -1.02
N LYS A 4 6.58 9.91 -1.09
CA LYS A 4 6.64 8.96 0.03
C LYS A 4 7.21 9.70 1.24
N VAL A 5 6.37 10.03 2.21
CA VAL A 5 6.81 10.92 3.28
C VAL A 5 7.75 10.18 4.21
N ALA A 6 8.86 10.81 4.57
CA ALA A 6 9.75 10.34 5.61
C ALA A 6 9.03 10.36 6.97
N THR A 7 8.39 9.25 7.32
CA THR A 7 7.84 9.06 8.66
C THR A 7 8.97 8.90 9.66
N ARG A 8 8.77 9.39 10.88
CA ARG A 8 9.70 9.18 12.02
C ARG A 8 9.72 7.73 12.52
N ILE A 9 9.01 6.85 11.82
CA ILE A 9 8.82 5.43 12.12
C ILE A 9 9.04 4.66 10.81
N SER A 10 9.90 3.64 10.85
CA SER A 10 10.11 2.69 9.76
C SER A 10 9.58 1.33 10.22
N LEU A 11 8.54 0.83 9.56
CA LEU A 11 7.87 -0.43 9.89
C LEU A 11 7.29 -1.08 8.63
N PRO A 12 7.10 -2.42 8.63
CA PRO A 12 6.61 -3.17 7.48
C PRO A 12 5.07 -3.04 7.34
N TYR A 13 4.59 -1.83 7.07
CA TYR A 13 3.16 -1.59 6.84
C TYR A 13 2.65 -2.31 5.59
N GLU A 14 3.52 -2.65 4.62
CA GLU A 14 3.13 -3.32 3.38
C GLU A 14 2.47 -4.69 3.61
N GLN A 15 2.93 -5.44 4.62
CA GLN A 15 2.39 -6.78 4.91
C GLN A 15 0.95 -6.72 5.44
N ILE A 16 0.70 -5.82 6.39
CA ILE A 16 -0.66 -5.54 6.89
C ILE A 16 -1.53 -5.04 5.74
N CYS A 17 -1.03 -4.11 4.93
CA CYS A 17 -1.81 -3.55 3.83
C CYS A 17 -2.31 -4.63 2.86
N LYS A 18 -1.45 -5.59 2.52
CA LYS A 18 -1.83 -6.74 1.69
C LYS A 18 -2.83 -7.65 2.40
N LYS A 19 -2.55 -8.03 3.65
CA LYS A 19 -3.40 -8.94 4.44
C LYS A 19 -4.83 -8.41 4.55
N TRP A 20 -4.98 -7.11 4.80
CA TRP A 20 -6.26 -6.47 5.06
C TRP A 20 -6.89 -5.81 3.83
N ASN A 21 -6.32 -5.98 2.63
CA ASN A 21 -6.76 -5.32 1.40
C ASN A 21 -6.90 -3.79 1.55
N ILE A 22 -5.94 -3.17 2.20
CA ILE A 22 -5.85 -1.71 2.34
C ILE A 22 -5.36 -1.14 1.00
N THR A 23 -6.07 -0.15 0.47
CA THR A 23 -5.67 0.58 -0.74
C THR A 23 -4.85 1.82 -0.42
N ARG A 24 -5.05 2.40 0.75
CA ARG A 24 -4.29 3.56 1.23
C ARG A 24 -4.06 3.48 2.73
N PHE A 25 -2.80 3.64 3.15
CA PHE A 25 -2.41 3.81 4.54
C PHE A 25 -1.83 5.21 4.70
N GLU A 26 -2.42 5.97 5.61
CA GLU A 26 -2.05 7.33 5.94
C GLU A 26 -1.70 7.40 7.43
N VAL A 27 -0.81 8.31 7.80
CA VAL A 27 -0.52 8.68 9.18
C VAL A 27 -0.87 10.14 9.40
N PHE A 28 -1.28 10.50 10.61
CA PHE A 28 -1.57 11.89 10.97
C PHE A 28 -1.18 12.15 12.42
N GLY A 29 -1.46 13.36 12.92
CA GLY A 29 -1.25 13.67 14.33
C GLY A 29 0.23 13.75 14.71
N SER A 30 0.56 13.25 15.91
CA SER A 30 1.84 13.56 16.56
C SER A 30 3.05 13.01 15.81
N VAL A 31 2.91 11.87 15.11
CA VAL A 31 3.99 11.21 14.34
C VAL A 31 4.62 12.10 13.26
N LEU A 32 3.85 13.05 12.74
CA LEU A 32 4.28 14.01 11.72
C LEU A 32 4.96 15.25 12.30
N ARG A 33 4.83 15.49 13.60
CA ARG A 33 5.34 16.70 14.26
C ARG A 33 6.72 16.47 14.88
N ASN A 34 7.45 17.56 15.13
CA ASN A 34 8.80 17.52 15.71
C ASN A 34 8.82 17.12 17.19
N ASP A 35 7.69 17.22 17.89
CA ASP A 35 7.52 16.87 19.30
C ASP A 35 7.16 15.38 19.50
N PHE A 36 7.19 14.56 18.45
CA PHE A 36 6.90 13.14 18.53
C PHE A 36 7.84 12.41 19.50
N ASN A 37 7.29 11.84 20.57
CA ASN A 37 8.06 11.06 21.52
C ASN A 37 7.99 9.57 21.17
N ARG A 38 9.08 9.03 20.63
CA ARG A 38 9.14 7.62 20.21
C ARG A 38 8.82 6.60 21.32
N LYS A 39 8.87 6.97 22.60
CA LYS A 39 8.57 6.09 23.74
C LYS A 39 7.19 6.28 24.36
N ARG A 40 6.50 7.40 24.07
CA ARG A 40 5.26 7.78 24.77
C ARG A 40 4.11 8.13 23.85
N SER A 41 4.41 8.61 22.65
CA SER A 41 3.40 8.97 21.67
C SER A 41 2.83 7.70 21.02
N ASP A 42 1.52 7.68 20.93
CA ASP A 42 0.73 6.84 20.05
C ASP A 42 0.99 7.17 18.58
N VAL A 43 0.49 6.31 17.69
CA VAL A 43 0.49 6.55 16.25
C VAL A 43 -0.93 6.59 15.74
N ASP A 44 -1.33 7.75 15.26
CA ASP A 44 -2.61 7.92 14.60
C ASP A 44 -2.51 7.47 13.13
N VAL A 45 -3.35 6.51 12.75
CA VAL A 45 -3.39 5.96 11.39
C VAL A 45 -4.77 6.15 10.77
N LEU A 46 -4.77 6.45 9.47
CA LEU A 46 -5.98 6.55 8.66
C LEU A 46 -5.90 5.52 7.53
N MET A 47 -6.86 4.61 7.47
CA MET A 47 -6.88 3.53 6.48
C MET A 47 -8.04 3.67 5.50
N THR A 48 -7.76 3.36 4.24
CA THR A 48 -8.76 3.14 3.21
C THR A 48 -8.67 1.70 2.74
N PHE A 49 -9.80 0.99 2.79
CA PHE A 49 -9.89 -0.39 2.36
C PHE A 49 -10.41 -0.49 0.93
N ALA A 50 -10.05 -1.57 0.24
CA ALA A 50 -10.58 -1.85 -1.09
C ALA A 50 -12.11 -1.99 -1.06
N PRO A 51 -12.81 -1.55 -2.13
CA PRO A 51 -14.24 -1.84 -2.28
C PRO A 51 -14.50 -3.34 -2.18
N GLY A 52 -15.45 -3.75 -1.34
CA GLY A 52 -15.78 -5.16 -1.12
C GLY A 52 -14.85 -5.91 -0.16
N ALA A 53 -13.88 -5.25 0.48
CA ALA A 53 -13.15 -5.84 1.59
C ALA A 53 -14.14 -6.24 2.71
N VAL A 54 -14.22 -7.54 3.00
CA VAL A 54 -15.06 -8.07 4.08
C VAL A 54 -14.32 -7.89 5.39
N ILE A 55 -14.53 -6.73 5.99
CA ILE A 55 -13.97 -6.35 7.27
C ILE A 55 -15.03 -6.75 8.31
N GLY A 56 -15.05 -8.05 8.63
CA GLY A 56 -15.96 -8.62 9.63
C GLY A 56 -15.47 -8.34 11.05
N TRP A 57 -15.75 -9.28 11.96
CA TRP A 57 -15.29 -9.22 13.35
C TRP A 57 -13.76 -9.17 13.49
N ASP A 58 -13.02 -9.64 12.49
CA ASP A 58 -11.55 -9.62 12.50
C ASP A 58 -10.98 -8.20 12.64
N PHE A 59 -11.71 -7.16 12.20
CA PHE A 59 -11.32 -5.76 12.35
C PHE A 59 -10.96 -5.37 13.78
N PHE A 60 -11.64 -5.97 14.77
CA PHE A 60 -11.38 -5.66 16.17
C PHE A 60 -9.97 -6.06 16.62
N GLY A 61 -9.32 -7.02 15.93
CA GLY A 61 -7.93 -7.40 16.19
C GLY A 61 -6.90 -6.61 15.36
N LEU A 62 -7.33 -5.80 14.38
CA LEU A 62 -6.41 -5.02 13.55
C LEU A 62 -5.65 -3.95 14.37
N PRO A 63 -6.28 -3.20 15.30
CA PRO A 63 -5.54 -2.32 16.21
C PRO A 63 -4.46 -3.06 16.99
N ASP A 64 -4.78 -4.22 17.59
CA ASP A 64 -3.81 -5.01 18.35
C ASP A 64 -2.63 -5.49 17.49
N GLU A 65 -2.91 -5.94 16.25
CA GLU A 65 -1.88 -6.34 15.28
C GLU A 65 -0.99 -5.16 14.91
N LEU A 66 -1.56 -3.97 14.72
CA LEU A 66 -0.80 -2.75 14.51
C LEU A 66 0.03 -2.40 15.74
N GLU A 67 -0.52 -2.45 16.94
CA GLU A 67 0.24 -2.14 18.17
C GLU A 67 1.44 -3.07 18.35
N GLN A 68 1.28 -4.36 18.04
CA GLN A 68 2.38 -5.33 18.05
C GLN A 68 3.47 -4.97 17.03
N ILE A 69 3.08 -4.55 15.83
CA ILE A 69 4.03 -4.17 14.76
C ILE A 69 4.69 -2.82 15.07
N PHE A 70 3.95 -1.86 15.61
CA PHE A 70 4.45 -0.53 15.95
C PHE A 70 5.21 -0.47 17.30
N GLY A 71 5.03 -1.49 18.14
CA GLY A 71 5.61 -1.58 19.49
C GLY A 71 5.12 -0.46 20.42
N ARG A 72 3.91 0.04 20.19
CA ARG A 72 3.31 1.21 20.86
C ARG A 72 1.80 1.26 20.56
N PRO A 73 1.04 2.05 21.33
CA PRO A 73 -0.38 2.26 21.05
C PRO A 73 -0.65 2.85 19.66
N VAL A 74 -1.73 2.41 19.02
CA VAL A 74 -2.14 2.86 17.68
C VAL A 74 -3.60 3.30 17.73
N ASP A 75 -3.89 4.56 17.40
CA ASP A 75 -5.25 5.03 17.18
C ASP A 75 -5.61 4.82 15.71
N LEU A 76 -6.45 3.81 15.45
CA LEU A 76 -6.90 3.47 14.11
C LEU A 76 -8.23 4.14 13.78
N SER A 77 -8.22 4.89 12.68
CA SER A 77 -9.41 5.43 12.05
C SER A 77 -9.52 4.98 10.59
N THR A 78 -10.75 4.87 10.08
CA THR A 78 -10.97 4.69 8.64
C THR A 78 -11.19 6.06 7.99
N ARG A 79 -10.72 6.23 6.74
CA ARG A 79 -10.96 7.47 5.99
C ARG A 79 -12.44 7.80 5.90
N ARG A 80 -13.25 6.78 5.59
CA ARG A 80 -14.71 6.88 5.52
C ARG A 80 -15.34 7.37 6.83
N SER A 81 -14.91 6.84 7.99
CA SER A 81 -15.46 7.27 9.29
C SER A 81 -15.11 8.73 9.62
N ILE A 82 -13.91 9.20 9.25
CA ILE A 82 -13.53 10.61 9.42
C ILE A 82 -14.32 11.50 8.46
N GLU A 83 -14.48 11.09 7.21
CA GLU A 83 -15.25 11.85 6.21
C GLU A 83 -16.73 11.98 6.58
N GLN A 84 -17.31 10.98 7.24
CA GLN A 84 -18.69 10.98 7.73
C GLN A 84 -18.86 11.62 9.11
N SER A 85 -17.76 12.01 9.77
CA SER A 85 -17.81 12.58 11.12
C SER A 85 -18.57 13.91 11.16
N PRO A 86 -19.48 14.11 12.13
CA PRO A 86 -20.17 15.39 12.32
C PRO A 86 -19.24 16.48 12.87
N ASN A 87 -18.09 16.11 13.45
CA ASN A 87 -17.11 17.07 13.95
C ASN A 87 -16.26 17.62 12.79
N ARG A 88 -16.75 18.69 12.18
CA ARG A 88 -16.13 19.34 11.01
C ARG A 88 -14.69 19.81 11.27
N ILE A 89 -14.41 20.31 12.48
CA ILE A 89 -13.08 20.82 12.84
C ILE A 89 -12.07 19.67 12.89
N ARG A 90 -12.39 18.59 13.61
CA ARG A 90 -11.54 17.40 13.70
C ARG A 90 -11.37 16.74 12.33
N LYS A 91 -12.46 16.58 11.58
CA LYS A 91 -12.43 16.04 10.22
C LYS A 91 -11.46 16.81 9.33
N GLN A 92 -11.59 18.14 9.28
CA GLN A 92 -10.75 18.97 8.43
C GLN A 92 -9.27 18.86 8.84
N ALA A 93 -8.98 18.99 10.14
CA ALA A 93 -7.62 18.91 10.66
C ALA A 93 -6.94 17.58 10.34
N ILE A 94 -7.66 16.45 10.45
CA ILE A 94 -7.12 15.13 10.11
C ILE A 94 -6.89 15.00 8.61
N LEU A 95 -7.90 15.30 7.78
CA LEU A 95 -7.80 15.09 6.33
C LEU A 95 -6.77 15.99 5.66
N GLU A 96 -6.56 17.22 6.15
CA GLU A 96 -5.55 18.14 5.62
C GLU A 96 -4.13 17.78 6.05
N SER A 97 -3.97 17.20 7.24
CA SER A 97 -2.64 16.85 7.78
C SER A 97 -2.21 15.42 7.48
N ALA A 98 -3.13 14.55 7.07
CA ALA A 98 -2.85 13.15 6.77
C ALA A 98 -1.82 13.01 5.65
N GLN A 99 -0.87 12.10 5.85
CA GLN A 99 0.19 11.81 4.89
C GLN A 99 0.17 10.34 4.51
N THR A 100 0.08 10.08 3.21
CA THR A 100 0.12 8.73 2.65
C THR A 100 1.52 8.13 2.77
N VAL A 101 1.58 6.95 3.37
CA VAL A 101 2.82 6.15 3.50
C VAL A 101 2.77 4.87 2.65
N TYR A 102 1.56 4.44 2.30
CA TYR A 102 1.30 3.34 1.38
C TYR A 102 0.12 3.67 0.48
N GLU A 103 0.27 3.40 -0.80
CA GLU A 103 -0.79 3.42 -1.80
C GLU A 103 -0.64 2.20 -2.70
N LYS A 104 -1.72 1.42 -2.81
CA LYS A 104 -1.72 0.15 -3.54
C LYS A 104 -1.35 0.35 -5.02
N ASP A 105 -1.86 1.40 -5.67
CA ASP A 105 -1.56 1.67 -7.07
C ASP A 105 -0.08 1.97 -7.30
N GLU A 106 0.58 2.68 -6.38
CA GLU A 106 2.04 2.91 -6.48
C GLU A 106 2.81 1.59 -6.45
N GLU A 107 2.42 0.65 -5.59
CA GLU A 107 3.01 -0.69 -5.54
C GLU A 107 2.81 -1.45 -6.85
N LEU A 108 1.58 -1.46 -7.39
CA LEU A 108 1.25 -2.13 -8.65
C LEU A 108 2.02 -1.53 -9.84
N LEU A 109 2.18 -0.19 -9.88
CA LEU A 109 2.97 0.49 -10.90
C LEU A 109 4.46 0.12 -10.80
N VAL A 110 5.00 -0.01 -9.60
CA VAL A 110 6.38 -0.48 -9.38
C VAL A 110 6.55 -1.92 -9.87
N ASP A 111 5.59 -2.80 -9.60
CA ASP A 111 5.59 -4.17 -10.11
C ASP A 111 5.56 -4.20 -11.64
N LEU A 112 4.65 -3.45 -12.27
CA LEU A 112 4.56 -3.33 -13.72
C LEU A 112 5.91 -2.93 -14.33
N LEU A 113 6.53 -1.86 -13.82
CA LEU A 113 7.81 -1.38 -14.33
C LEU A 113 8.96 -2.38 -14.09
N SER A 114 9.01 -2.99 -12.91
CA SER A 114 10.08 -3.90 -12.52
C SER A 114 10.04 -5.19 -13.34
N TYR A 115 8.85 -5.76 -13.51
CA TYR A 115 8.67 -7.00 -14.26
C TYR A 115 8.71 -6.79 -15.77
N ALA A 116 8.26 -5.64 -16.28
CA ALA A 116 8.47 -5.29 -17.69
C ALA A 116 9.97 -5.20 -18.02
N LYS A 117 10.76 -4.53 -17.17
CA LYS A 117 12.23 -4.48 -17.31
C LYS A 117 12.86 -5.87 -17.23
N LEU A 118 12.36 -6.75 -16.36
CA LEU A 118 12.83 -8.13 -16.26
C LEU A 118 12.53 -8.93 -17.53
N ALA A 119 11.32 -8.84 -18.06
CA ALA A 119 10.92 -9.50 -19.31
C ALA A 119 11.79 -9.04 -20.49
N VAL A 120 11.98 -7.72 -20.65
CA VAL A 120 12.84 -7.16 -21.71
C VAL A 120 14.28 -7.65 -21.56
N ARG A 121 14.83 -7.70 -20.34
CA ARG A 121 16.19 -8.23 -20.12
C ARG A 121 16.31 -9.70 -20.52
N ARG A 122 15.30 -10.51 -20.23
CA ARG A 122 15.28 -11.95 -20.57
C ARG A 122 15.14 -12.20 -22.07
N ALA A 123 14.34 -11.39 -22.76
CA ALA A 123 14.14 -11.49 -24.20
C ALA A 123 15.23 -10.79 -25.05
N ARG A 124 16.14 -10.04 -24.41
CA ARG A 124 17.13 -9.23 -25.14
C ARG A 124 18.03 -10.12 -26.00
N GLY A 125 18.12 -9.77 -27.29
CA GLY A 125 18.97 -10.48 -28.26
C GLY A 125 18.38 -11.81 -28.74
N ARG A 126 17.13 -12.12 -28.37
CA ARG A 126 16.42 -13.31 -28.83
C ARG A 126 15.53 -13.00 -30.03
N SER A 127 15.49 -13.91 -30.98
CA SER A 127 14.54 -13.81 -32.10
C SER A 127 13.15 -14.30 -31.68
N GLN A 128 12.13 -13.96 -32.47
CA GLN A 128 10.77 -14.47 -32.26
C GLN A 128 10.71 -16.00 -32.40
N ASP A 129 11.47 -16.58 -33.32
CA ASP A 129 11.53 -18.04 -33.51
C ASP A 129 12.16 -18.73 -32.29
N GLU A 130 13.22 -18.16 -31.72
CA GLU A 130 13.82 -18.67 -30.48
C GLU A 130 12.82 -18.62 -29.32
N LEU A 131 12.08 -17.51 -29.18
CA LEU A 131 11.02 -17.37 -28.17
C LEU A 131 9.92 -18.44 -28.32
N ILE A 132 9.59 -18.86 -29.53
CA ILE A 132 8.57 -19.88 -29.79
C ILE A 132 9.10 -21.30 -29.56
N MET A 133 10.37 -21.54 -29.88
CA MET A 133 10.97 -22.88 -29.84
C MET A 133 11.62 -23.22 -28.50
N ASP A 134 12.12 -22.23 -27.75
CA ASP A 134 12.79 -22.40 -26.46
C ASP A 134 11.79 -22.38 -25.30
N LYS A 135 11.43 -23.58 -24.81
CA LYS A 135 10.51 -23.76 -23.68
C LYS A 135 11.05 -23.21 -22.36
N ASP A 136 12.37 -23.18 -22.17
CA ASP A 136 12.98 -22.65 -20.95
C ASP A 136 12.85 -21.12 -20.95
N LEU A 137 13.10 -20.48 -22.08
CA LEU A 137 12.88 -19.04 -22.25
C LEU A 137 11.40 -18.66 -22.07
N GLN A 138 10.47 -19.43 -22.61
CA GLN A 138 9.03 -19.23 -22.37
C GLN A 138 8.70 -19.31 -20.88
N SER A 139 9.18 -20.34 -20.20
CA SER A 139 8.97 -20.54 -18.76
C SER A 139 9.50 -19.36 -17.94
N LEU A 140 10.66 -18.81 -18.34
CA LEU A 140 11.23 -17.62 -17.73
C LEU A 140 10.40 -16.35 -17.99
N LEU A 141 9.68 -16.24 -19.10
CA LEU A 141 8.88 -15.04 -19.42
C LEU A 141 7.45 -15.12 -18.87
N ILE A 142 6.90 -16.32 -18.66
CA ILE A 142 5.54 -16.51 -18.12
C ILE A 142 5.37 -15.77 -16.80
N HIS A 143 6.27 -15.96 -15.83
CA HIS A 143 6.08 -15.35 -14.51
C HIS A 143 6.04 -13.81 -14.55
N PRO A 144 7.00 -13.10 -15.18
CA PRO A 144 6.90 -11.65 -15.37
C PRO A 144 5.61 -11.20 -16.05
N LEU A 145 5.16 -11.90 -17.09
CA LEU A 145 3.93 -11.54 -17.82
C LEU A 145 2.68 -11.74 -16.96
N LEU A 146 2.62 -12.79 -16.14
CA LEU A 146 1.53 -13.01 -15.18
C LEU A 146 1.48 -11.88 -14.14
N VAL A 147 2.61 -11.48 -13.58
CA VAL A 147 2.66 -10.37 -12.61
C VAL A 147 2.23 -9.06 -13.24
N ILE A 148 2.70 -8.77 -14.47
CA ILE A 148 2.27 -7.58 -15.22
C ILE A 148 0.76 -7.59 -15.44
N GLY A 149 0.20 -8.72 -15.90
CA GLY A 149 -1.24 -8.86 -16.15
C GLY A 149 -2.07 -8.68 -14.88
N GLU A 150 -1.67 -9.31 -13.78
CA GLU A 150 -2.37 -9.18 -12.50
C GLU A 150 -2.24 -7.77 -11.92
N ALA A 151 -1.08 -7.13 -12.04
CA ALA A 151 -0.89 -5.75 -11.58
C ALA A 151 -1.76 -4.76 -12.37
N ALA A 152 -1.75 -4.86 -13.70
CA ALA A 152 -2.60 -4.02 -14.56
C ALA A 152 -4.09 -4.22 -14.26
N LYS A 153 -4.52 -5.47 -14.04
CA LYS A 153 -5.90 -5.80 -13.67
C LYS A 153 -6.32 -5.21 -12.31
N ASN A 154 -5.40 -4.98 -11.39
CA ASN A 154 -5.70 -4.51 -10.03
C ASN A 154 -5.53 -3.00 -9.81
N LEU A 155 -4.98 -2.27 -10.79
CA LEU A 155 -4.92 -0.81 -10.74
C LEU A 155 -6.31 -0.21 -10.55
N SER A 156 -6.42 0.90 -9.83
CA SER A 156 -7.68 1.64 -9.71
C SER A 156 -8.20 2.14 -11.05
N VAL A 157 -9.48 2.52 -11.10
CA VAL A 157 -10.15 3.04 -12.31
C VAL A 157 -9.45 4.30 -12.84
N GLU A 158 -8.76 5.06 -11.99
CA GLU A 158 -8.02 6.25 -12.39
C GLU A 158 -6.87 5.94 -13.37
N PHE A 159 -6.39 4.70 -13.40
CA PHE A 159 -5.30 4.22 -14.25
C PHE A 159 -5.75 3.24 -15.35
N ARG A 160 -7.06 2.96 -15.50
CA ARG A 160 -7.61 2.06 -16.53
C ARG A 160 -8.28 2.86 -17.64
#